data_AF-Q9LKV9-F1
#
_entry.id   AF-Q9LKV9-F1
#
_cell.length_a   1.000
_cell.length_b   1.000
_cell.length_c   1.000
_cell.angle_alpha   90.00
_cell.angle_beta   90.00
_cell.angle_gamma   90.00
#
_symmetry.space_group_name_H-M   'P 1'
#
loop_
_entity.id
_entity.type
_entity.pdbx_description
1 polymer ?
#
loop_
_entity_poly.entity_id
_entity_poly.type
_entity_poly.pdbx_seq_one_letter_code
_entity_poly.pdbx_strand_id
1 'polypeptide(L)'
;SATPQTSEAACADDPNFMDPMPEDSSSSRLSSSGTAESTSHRFWVNGCLSYFDKIPDGFYSIYGMDPYVWTMCADLQESGRIPSIETLKSVDPATESSLEVVLIDRRSDATLKELQNRALEISSMCITSEDVVDQLAKLVCNRLKGAASTREEDLVPIWQDFSVGLRDCLDSIVLPIGSLSVGLCRHR
;
A
#
# COMPACT_ATOMS: atom_id res chain seq x y z
N SER A 1 12.45 -40.21 54.83
CA SER A 1 12.75 -38.78 55.03
C SER A 1 13.30 -38.24 53.73
N ALA A 2 12.60 -37.28 53.14
CA ALA A 2 12.89 -36.71 51.82
C ALA A 2 13.23 -35.22 51.98
N THR A 3 14.30 -34.76 51.33
CA THR A 3 14.56 -33.37 50.87
C THR A 3 15.90 -33.32 50.11
N PRO A 4 16.13 -32.34 49.20
CA PRO A 4 16.33 -32.65 47.79
C PRO A 4 17.74 -32.37 47.25
N GLN A 5 18.03 -33.01 46.11
CA GLN A 5 19.16 -32.75 45.24
C GLN A 5 18.91 -31.42 44.51
N THR A 6 19.58 -30.34 44.94
CA THR A 6 19.59 -29.07 44.24
C THR A 6 20.62 -29.11 43.12
N SER A 7 20.11 -29.08 41.90
CA SER A 7 20.86 -28.87 40.66
C SER A 7 21.44 -27.46 40.63
N GLU A 8 22.76 -27.31 40.66
CA GLU A 8 23.42 -26.09 40.22
C GLU A 8 23.44 -26.10 38.69
N ALA A 9 22.47 -25.43 38.08
CA ALA A 9 22.52 -25.07 36.67
C ALA A 9 23.47 -23.88 36.52
N ALA A 10 24.54 -24.07 35.75
CA ALA A 10 25.43 -23.01 35.33
C ALA A 10 24.63 -21.91 34.62
N CYS A 11 24.79 -20.66 35.05
CA CYS A 11 24.36 -19.50 34.28
C CYS A 11 25.10 -19.53 32.95
N ALA A 12 24.41 -19.88 31.87
CA ALA A 12 24.87 -19.54 30.54
C ALA A 12 24.70 -18.03 30.41
N ASP A 13 25.81 -17.31 30.37
CA ASP A 13 25.86 -15.94 29.86
C ASP A 13 25.30 -15.97 28.43
N ASP A 14 24.08 -15.47 28.24
CA ASP A 14 23.47 -15.28 26.94
C ASP A 14 24.10 -14.03 26.30
N PRO A 15 24.91 -14.16 25.23
CA PRO A 15 25.57 -13.02 24.61
C PRO A 15 24.61 -12.17 23.75
N ASN A 16 23.30 -12.46 23.77
CA ASN A 16 22.28 -11.69 23.07
C ASN A 16 21.43 -10.80 23.99
N PHE A 17 21.97 -10.35 25.12
CA PHE A 17 21.43 -9.17 25.79
C PHE A 17 21.79 -7.93 24.98
N MET A 18 20.91 -7.54 24.05
CA MET A 18 21.03 -6.28 23.33
C MET A 18 20.92 -5.13 24.33
N ASP A 19 22.05 -4.52 24.67
CA ASP A 19 22.08 -3.28 25.42
C ASP A 19 21.26 -2.20 24.67
N PRO A 20 20.42 -1.41 25.36
CA PRO A 20 19.76 -0.29 24.72
C PRO A 20 20.82 0.74 24.36
N MET A 21 21.08 0.88 23.06
CA MET A 21 22.06 1.81 22.52
C MET A 21 21.73 3.24 22.99
N PRO A 22 22.74 4.05 23.40
CA PRO A 22 22.50 5.42 23.79
C PRO A 22 21.94 6.20 22.60
N GLU A 23 20.77 6.82 22.79
CA GLU A 23 20.19 7.73 21.83
C GLU A 23 21.05 8.99 21.77
N ASP A 24 21.95 9.07 20.80
CA ASP A 24 22.49 10.36 20.38
C ASP A 24 22.84 10.39 18.88
N SER A 25 22.10 11.27 18.20
CA SER A 25 22.47 11.97 16.97
C SER A 25 22.62 11.16 15.68
N SER A 26 21.47 10.80 15.10
CA SER A 26 21.24 11.05 13.67
C SER A 26 19.81 11.54 13.45
N SER A 27 19.69 12.84 13.20
CA SER A 27 18.49 13.48 12.69
C SER A 27 18.07 12.84 11.36
N SER A 28 17.22 11.82 11.37
CA SER A 28 16.36 11.47 10.22
C SER A 28 15.08 10.68 10.56
N ARG A 29 14.77 10.39 11.84
CA ARG A 29 13.46 9.83 12.24
C ARG A 29 12.37 10.89 12.41
N LEU A 30 12.55 12.06 11.81
CA LEU A 30 11.40 12.82 11.34
C LEU A 30 10.78 11.95 10.27
N SER A 31 9.54 11.51 10.47
CA SER A 31 8.67 11.12 9.36
C SER A 31 8.81 12.23 8.31
N SER A 32 9.68 12.01 7.31
CA SER A 32 9.70 12.84 6.13
C SER A 32 8.33 12.63 5.54
N SER A 33 7.42 13.56 5.82
CA SER A 33 6.15 13.67 5.14
C SER A 33 6.51 14.05 3.71
N GLY A 34 7.05 13.08 2.97
CA GLY A 34 7.40 13.22 1.58
C GLY A 34 6.17 13.63 0.81
N THR A 35 6.36 14.33 -0.30
CA THR A 35 5.26 14.60 -1.22
C THR A 35 4.63 13.28 -1.67
N ALA A 36 3.41 13.35 -2.18
CA ALA A 36 2.75 12.19 -2.76
C ALA A 36 3.60 11.51 -3.83
N GLU A 37 4.24 12.28 -4.72
CA GLU A 37 5.15 11.76 -5.73
C GLU A 37 6.39 11.09 -5.13
N SER A 38 7.01 11.69 -4.10
CA SER A 38 8.17 11.08 -3.43
C SER A 38 7.81 9.73 -2.80
N THR A 39 6.63 9.64 -2.18
CA THR A 39 6.12 8.41 -1.57
C THR A 39 5.78 7.37 -2.65
N SER A 40 5.16 7.80 -3.75
CA SER A 40 4.82 6.96 -4.91
C SER A 40 6.07 6.38 -5.58
N HIS A 41 7.09 7.22 -5.81
CA HIS A 41 8.37 6.79 -6.34
C HIS A 41 9.05 5.76 -5.44
N ARG A 42 9.08 6.02 -4.12
CA ARG A 42 9.67 5.07 -3.17
C ARG A 42 8.93 3.74 -3.16
N PHE A 43 7.61 3.75 -3.19
CA PHE A 43 6.81 2.53 -3.29
C PHE A 43 7.07 1.79 -4.61
N TRP A 44 7.14 2.50 -5.73
CA TRP A 44 7.35 1.90 -7.05
C TRP A 44 8.73 1.26 -7.20
N VAL A 45 9.78 1.89 -6.67
CA VAL A 45 11.15 1.36 -6.71
C VAL A 45 11.37 0.25 -5.69
N ASN A 46 10.87 0.39 -4.47
CA ASN A 46 11.13 -0.58 -3.40
C ASN A 46 10.12 -1.73 -3.35
N GLY A 47 8.95 -1.56 -3.97
CA GLY A 47 7.83 -2.50 -3.90
C GLY A 47 7.04 -2.47 -2.58
N CYS A 48 7.45 -1.68 -1.59
CA CYS A 48 6.77 -1.56 -0.30
C CYS A 48 7.01 -0.21 0.39
N LEU A 49 6.18 0.06 1.40
CA LEU A 49 6.32 1.16 2.35
C LEU A 49 6.43 0.60 3.78
N SER A 50 6.88 1.43 4.72
CA SER A 50 6.90 1.08 6.14
C SER A 50 5.49 1.08 6.73
N TYR A 51 5.23 0.27 7.75
CA TYR A 51 3.96 0.31 8.52
C TYR A 51 3.65 1.67 9.13
N PHE A 52 4.68 2.49 9.37
CA PHE A 52 4.53 3.84 9.92
C PHE A 52 4.40 4.92 8.85
N ASP A 53 4.51 4.57 7.57
CA ASP A 53 4.33 5.53 6.48
C ASP A 53 2.85 5.93 6.39
N LYS A 54 2.61 7.23 6.27
CA LYS A 54 1.28 7.77 5.98
C LYS A 54 1.13 7.96 4.48
N ILE A 55 0.02 7.50 3.92
CA ILE A 55 -0.30 7.68 2.51
C ILE A 55 -0.92 9.08 2.30
N PRO A 56 -0.20 10.04 1.68
CA PRO A 56 -0.73 11.37 1.42
C PRO A 56 -1.78 11.35 0.29
N ASP A 57 -2.65 12.36 0.26
CA ASP A 57 -3.52 12.59 -0.89
C ASP A 57 -2.68 12.89 -2.13
N GLY A 58 -3.03 12.25 -3.25
CA GLY A 58 -2.29 12.31 -4.50
C GLY A 58 -1.25 11.19 -4.66
N PHE A 59 -1.09 10.28 -3.68
CA PHE A 59 -0.23 9.10 -3.84
C PHE A 59 -0.79 8.20 -4.93
N TYR A 60 0.08 7.59 -5.74
CA TYR A 60 -0.33 6.66 -6.77
C TYR A 60 0.64 5.49 -6.90
N SER A 61 0.11 4.35 -7.34
CA SER A 61 0.88 3.16 -7.68
C SER A 61 0.85 2.96 -9.18
N ILE A 62 2.02 2.71 -9.78
CA ILE A 62 2.16 2.35 -11.19
C ILE A 62 2.44 0.85 -11.29
N TYR A 63 1.69 0.15 -12.13
CA TYR A 63 1.89 -1.24 -12.47
C TYR A 63 1.98 -1.41 -13.99
N GLY A 64 2.80 -2.37 -14.45
CA GLY A 64 3.01 -2.64 -15.87
C GLY A 64 4.09 -1.79 -16.55
N MET A 65 4.72 -0.87 -15.81
CA MET A 65 5.94 -0.16 -16.25
C MET A 65 7.08 -0.47 -15.28
N ASP A 66 8.22 -0.88 -15.85
CA ASP A 66 9.43 -1.15 -15.09
C ASP A 66 10.16 0.16 -14.72
N PRO A 67 10.51 0.37 -13.43
CA PRO A 67 11.19 1.60 -13.00
C PRO A 67 12.54 1.85 -13.67
N TYR A 68 13.30 0.79 -14.00
CA TYR A 68 14.59 0.92 -14.67
C TYR A 68 14.41 1.32 -16.12
N VAL A 69 13.44 0.72 -16.82
CA VAL A 69 13.06 1.12 -18.18
C VAL A 69 12.66 2.59 -18.22
N TRP A 70 11.82 3.03 -17.28
CA TRP A 70 11.47 4.45 -17.18
C TRP A 70 12.69 5.34 -16.96
N THR A 71 13.55 5.00 -16.01
CA THR A 71 14.74 5.81 -15.69
C THR A 71 15.68 5.97 -16.89
N MET A 72 15.76 4.97 -17.77
CA MET A 72 16.57 4.98 -18.98
C MET A 72 15.93 5.73 -20.16
N CYS A 73 14.60 5.73 -20.25
CA CYS A 73 13.85 6.31 -21.37
C CYS A 73 13.33 7.71 -21.08
N ALA A 74 13.24 8.12 -19.82
CA ALA A 74 12.77 9.44 -19.42
C ALA A 74 13.74 10.54 -19.89
N ASP A 75 13.18 11.70 -20.22
CA ASP A 75 13.98 12.88 -20.57
C ASP A 75 14.99 13.20 -19.46
N LEU A 76 16.12 13.83 -19.81
CA LEU A 76 17.18 14.18 -18.85
C LEU A 76 16.67 15.02 -17.66
N GLN A 77 15.55 15.73 -17.81
CA GLN A 77 14.90 16.50 -16.74
C GLN A 77 14.03 15.64 -15.80
N GLU A 78 13.57 14.49 -16.27
CA GLU A 78 12.72 13.53 -15.56
C GLU A 78 13.47 12.27 -15.12
N SER A 79 14.72 12.10 -15.56
CA SER A 79 15.59 10.99 -15.15
C SER A 79 15.71 10.93 -13.61
N GLY A 80 15.35 9.79 -13.04
CA GLY A 80 15.32 9.56 -11.59
C GLY A 80 14.08 10.09 -10.86
N ARG A 81 13.06 10.57 -11.58
CA ARG A 81 11.73 10.91 -11.04
C ARG A 81 10.71 9.88 -11.49
N ILE A 82 9.61 9.74 -10.75
CA ILE A 82 8.42 9.01 -11.22
C ILE A 82 7.62 9.89 -12.21
N PRO A 83 6.91 9.35 -13.21
CA PRO A 83 6.06 10.15 -14.08
C PRO A 83 4.98 10.88 -13.29
N SER A 84 4.74 12.16 -13.59
CA SER A 84 3.73 12.94 -12.88
C SER A 84 2.32 12.38 -13.11
N ILE A 85 1.40 12.61 -12.17
CA ILE A 85 0.01 12.17 -12.31
C ILE A 85 -0.69 12.85 -13.50
N GLU A 86 -0.31 14.08 -13.83
CA GLU A 86 -0.84 14.84 -14.96
C GLU A 86 -0.37 14.22 -16.29
N THR A 87 0.90 13.85 -16.37
CA THR A 87 1.47 13.10 -17.50
C THR A 87 0.74 11.77 -17.67
N LEU A 88 0.54 11.01 -16.60
CA LEU A 88 -0.16 9.71 -16.66
C LEU A 88 -1.63 9.87 -17.09
N LYS A 89 -2.31 10.93 -16.66
CA LYS A 89 -3.69 11.23 -17.11
C LYS A 89 -3.78 11.61 -18.59
N SER A 90 -2.69 12.07 -19.20
CA SER A 90 -2.64 12.42 -20.62
C SER A 90 -2.40 11.22 -21.56
N VAL A 91 -2.11 10.04 -20.99
CA VAL A 91 -1.92 8.80 -21.76
C VAL A 91 -3.27 8.30 -22.26
N ASP A 92 -3.32 7.97 -23.55
CA ASP A 92 -4.49 7.36 -24.17
C ASP A 92 -4.71 5.93 -23.62
N PRO A 93 -5.84 5.66 -22.94
CA PRO A 93 -6.12 4.33 -22.39
C PRO A 93 -6.28 3.25 -23.46
N ALA A 94 -6.54 3.61 -24.73
CA ALA A 94 -6.67 2.67 -25.83
C ALA A 94 -5.32 2.12 -26.32
N THR A 95 -4.22 2.88 -26.14
CA THR A 95 -2.89 2.47 -26.62
C THR A 95 -2.10 1.69 -25.58
N GLU A 96 -2.23 2.03 -24.30
CA GLU A 96 -1.41 1.49 -23.22
C GLU A 96 -2.17 0.49 -22.34
N SER A 97 -2.55 -0.64 -22.93
CA SER A 97 -3.38 -1.67 -22.25
C SER A 97 -2.74 -2.34 -21.03
N SER A 98 -1.41 -2.35 -20.93
CA SER A 98 -0.65 -2.96 -19.83
C SER A 98 -0.34 -2.01 -18.69
N LEU A 99 -0.47 -0.70 -18.90
CA LEU A 99 -0.16 0.31 -17.89
C LEU A 99 -1.37 0.55 -16.99
N GLU A 100 -1.17 0.40 -15.69
CA GLU A 100 -2.22 0.58 -14.70
C GLU A 100 -1.74 1.53 -13.63
N VAL A 101 -2.54 2.57 -13.35
CA VAL A 101 -2.23 3.54 -12.31
C VAL A 101 -3.39 3.60 -11.33
N VAL A 102 -3.12 3.34 -10.05
CA VAL A 102 -4.13 3.46 -8.99
C VAL A 102 -3.82 4.69 -8.15
N LEU A 103 -4.77 5.63 -8.08
CA LEU A 103 -4.65 6.91 -7.38
C LEU A 103 -5.38 6.89 -6.04
N ILE A 104 -4.71 7.40 -5.01
CA ILE A 104 -5.23 7.58 -3.67
C ILE A 104 -5.31 9.09 -3.42
N ASP A 105 -6.51 9.66 -3.60
CA ASP A 105 -6.76 11.06 -3.31
C ASP A 105 -8.19 11.25 -2.78
N ARG A 106 -8.32 11.42 -1.46
CA ARG A 106 -9.62 11.64 -0.83
C ARG A 106 -10.26 12.92 -1.33
N ARG A 107 -9.49 13.92 -1.76
CA ARG A 107 -10.04 15.23 -2.14
C ARG A 107 -10.95 15.10 -3.35
N SER A 108 -10.52 14.31 -4.34
CA SER A 108 -11.25 14.05 -5.58
C SER A 108 -12.08 12.75 -5.56
N ASP A 109 -11.82 11.82 -4.64
CA ASP A 109 -12.55 10.56 -4.53
C ASP A 109 -13.54 10.55 -3.35
N ALA A 110 -14.81 10.83 -3.66
CA ALA A 110 -15.90 10.81 -2.68
C ALA A 110 -16.16 9.43 -2.10
N THR A 111 -15.91 8.37 -2.88
CA THR A 111 -16.16 7.00 -2.43
C THR A 111 -15.07 6.53 -1.47
N LEU A 112 -13.83 6.93 -1.69
CA LEU A 112 -12.73 6.72 -0.74
C LEU A 112 -12.99 7.45 0.59
N LYS A 113 -13.50 8.69 0.54
CA LYS A 113 -13.92 9.43 1.76
C LYS A 113 -14.97 8.66 2.54
N GLU A 114 -15.99 8.13 1.86
CA GLU A 114 -17.03 7.33 2.49
C GLU A 114 -16.48 6.05 3.14
N LEU A 115 -15.58 5.33 2.45
CA LEU A 115 -14.91 4.15 3.02
C LEU A 115 -14.07 4.50 4.25
N GLN A 116 -13.37 5.64 4.21
CA GLN A 116 -12.61 6.13 5.36
C GLN A 116 -13.52 6.44 6.56
N ASN A 117 -14.66 7.09 6.34
CA ASN A 117 -15.63 7.38 7.40
C ASN A 117 -16.13 6.08 8.06
N ARG A 118 -16.49 5.06 7.26
CA ARG A 118 -16.90 3.76 7.78
C ARG A 118 -15.79 3.06 8.57
N ALA A 119 -14.54 3.17 8.14
CA ALA A 119 -13.40 2.62 8.88
C ALA A 119 -13.23 3.31 10.25
N LEU A 120 -13.45 4.63 10.33
CA LEU A 120 -13.44 5.37 11.59
C LEU A 120 -14.60 4.98 12.50
N GLU A 121 -15.80 4.79 11.95
CA GLU A 121 -16.96 4.28 12.69
C GLU A 121 -16.68 2.90 13.30
N ILE A 122 -16.13 1.95 12.51
CA ILE A 122 -15.71 0.63 12.99
C ILE A 122 -14.75 0.76 14.17
N SER A 123 -13.72 1.58 14.03
CA SER A 123 -12.73 1.82 15.08
C SER A 123 -13.37 2.36 16.37
N SER A 124 -14.37 3.23 16.25
CA SER A 124 -15.08 3.78 17.42
C SER A 124 -16.04 2.80 18.10
N MET A 125 -16.59 1.84 17.35
CA MET A 125 -17.62 0.91 17.83
C MET A 125 -17.05 -0.38 18.42
N CYS A 126 -15.86 -0.80 17.98
CA CYS A 126 -15.23 -2.03 18.42
C CYS A 126 -14.53 -1.85 19.78
N ILE A 127 -14.56 -2.91 20.60
CA ILE A 127 -13.97 -2.90 21.94
C ILE A 127 -12.51 -3.37 21.89
N THR A 128 -12.22 -4.37 21.04
CA THR A 128 -10.89 -4.96 20.92
C THR A 128 -10.24 -4.60 19.58
N SER A 129 -8.91 -4.63 19.53
CA SER A 129 -8.17 -4.47 18.28
C SER A 129 -8.44 -5.61 17.29
N GLU A 130 -8.72 -6.82 17.78
CA GLU A 130 -9.08 -7.96 16.95
C GLU A 130 -10.40 -7.73 16.21
N ASP A 131 -11.41 -7.20 16.91
CA ASP A 131 -12.70 -6.84 16.30
C ASP A 131 -12.52 -5.77 15.21
N VAL A 132 -11.69 -4.74 15.47
CA VAL A 132 -11.38 -3.70 14.48
C VAL A 132 -10.76 -4.33 13.22
N VAL A 133 -9.78 -5.20 13.39
CA VAL A 133 -9.09 -5.86 12.27
C VAL A 133 -10.06 -6.73 11.46
N ASP A 134 -10.89 -7.54 12.12
CA ASP A 134 -11.89 -8.39 11.45
C ASP A 134 -12.93 -7.56 10.67
N GLN A 135 -13.44 -6.48 11.27
CA GLN A 135 -14.42 -5.62 10.61
C GLN A 135 -13.83 -4.83 9.44
N LEU A 136 -12.59 -4.32 9.57
CA LEU A 136 -11.89 -3.66 8.47
C LEU A 136 -11.58 -4.63 7.33
N ALA A 137 -11.14 -5.86 7.64
CA ALA A 137 -10.92 -6.88 6.63
C ALA A 137 -12.21 -7.19 5.85
N LYS A 138 -13.35 -7.31 6.54
CA LYS A 138 -14.67 -7.47 5.91
C LYS A 138 -15.04 -6.28 5.03
N LEU A 139 -14.79 -5.05 5.48
CA LEU A 139 -15.06 -3.84 4.71
C LEU A 139 -14.28 -3.84 3.38
N VAL A 140 -12.98 -4.14 3.42
CA VAL A 140 -12.11 -4.22 2.23
C VAL A 140 -12.51 -5.37 1.32
N CYS A 141 -12.74 -6.57 1.86
CA CYS A 141 -13.14 -7.76 1.11
C CYS A 141 -14.46 -7.55 0.35
N ASN A 142 -15.46 -6.96 1.03
CA ASN A 142 -16.75 -6.62 0.42
C ASN A 142 -16.59 -5.56 -0.68
N ARG A 143 -15.67 -4.62 -0.50
CA ARG A 143 -15.42 -3.56 -1.49
C ARG A 143 -14.76 -4.09 -2.75
N LEU A 144 -13.73 -4.90 -2.61
CA LEU A 144 -12.85 -5.31 -3.71
C LEU A 144 -13.13 -6.74 -4.22
N LYS A 145 -14.31 -7.29 -3.89
CA LYS A 145 -14.77 -8.64 -4.30
C LYS A 145 -13.72 -9.74 -4.11
N GLY A 146 -12.93 -9.64 -3.06
CA GLY A 146 -12.01 -10.71 -2.64
C GLY A 146 -12.55 -11.34 -1.38
N ALA A 147 -13.12 -12.54 -1.46
CA ALA A 147 -13.22 -13.34 -0.24
C ALA A 147 -11.79 -13.73 0.19
N ALA A 148 -11.52 -13.85 1.49
CA ALA A 148 -10.19 -14.24 1.99
C ALA A 148 -9.69 -15.58 1.41
N SER A 149 -10.60 -16.42 0.89
CA SER A 149 -10.31 -17.73 0.30
C SER A 149 -10.19 -17.73 -1.23
N THR A 150 -10.52 -16.64 -1.92
CA THR A 150 -10.39 -16.58 -3.39
C THR A 150 -8.91 -16.49 -3.74
N ARG A 151 -8.43 -17.41 -4.57
CA ARG A 151 -7.03 -17.40 -5.03
C ARG A 151 -6.80 -16.18 -5.92
N GLU A 152 -5.64 -15.55 -5.79
CA GLU A 152 -5.35 -14.33 -6.53
C GLU A 152 -5.35 -14.55 -8.05
N GLU A 153 -4.89 -15.73 -8.51
CA GLU A 153 -4.92 -16.11 -9.93
C GLU A 153 -6.32 -16.12 -10.54
N ASP A 154 -7.36 -16.41 -9.75
CA ASP A 154 -8.74 -16.40 -10.22
C ASP A 154 -9.28 -14.96 -10.37
N LEU A 155 -8.70 -14.01 -9.63
CA LEU A 155 -9.06 -12.60 -9.67
C LEU A 155 -8.34 -11.84 -10.79
N VAL A 156 -7.18 -12.30 -11.26
CA VAL A 156 -6.42 -11.64 -12.35
C VAL A 156 -7.25 -11.41 -13.61
N PRO A 157 -7.92 -12.42 -14.20
CA PRO A 157 -8.73 -12.20 -15.42
C PRO A 157 -9.93 -11.27 -15.13
N ILE A 158 -10.55 -11.41 -13.96
CA ILE A 158 -11.69 -10.56 -13.56
C ILE A 158 -11.24 -9.10 -13.40
N TRP A 159 -10.05 -8.89 -12.82
CA TRP A 159 -9.43 -7.58 -12.69
C TRP A 159 -9.12 -6.99 -14.07
N GLN A 160 -8.55 -7.77 -14.99
CA GLN A 160 -8.22 -7.30 -16.34
C GLN A 160 -9.48 -6.78 -17.05
N ASP A 161 -10.54 -7.59 -17.11
CA ASP A 161 -11.81 -7.20 -17.73
C ASP A 161 -12.44 -5.97 -17.04
N PHE A 162 -12.44 -5.95 -15.70
CA PHE A 162 -12.95 -4.83 -14.92
C PHE A 162 -12.17 -3.53 -15.17
N SER A 163 -10.83 -3.62 -15.18
CA SER A 163 -9.95 -2.47 -15.34
C SER A 163 -10.09 -1.84 -16.73
N VAL A 164 -10.27 -2.65 -17.79
CA VAL A 164 -10.54 -2.16 -19.15
C VAL A 164 -11.82 -1.34 -19.15
N GLY A 165 -12.94 -1.91 -18.70
CA GLY A 165 -14.22 -1.20 -18.68
C GLY A 165 -14.20 0.05 -17.80
N LEU A 166 -13.44 0.04 -16.70
CA LEU A 166 -13.29 1.22 -15.85
C LEU A 166 -12.45 2.31 -16.51
N ARG A 167 -11.34 1.96 -17.18
CA ARG A 167 -10.54 2.91 -17.97
C ARG A 167 -11.36 3.55 -19.07
N ASP A 168 -12.16 2.77 -19.80
CA ASP A 168 -13.05 3.26 -20.86
C ASP A 168 -14.11 4.23 -20.30
N CYS A 169 -14.67 3.92 -19.13
CA CYS A 169 -15.67 4.78 -18.49
C CYS A 169 -15.09 6.12 -18.00
N LEU A 170 -13.82 6.11 -17.56
CA LEU A 170 -13.13 7.28 -17.02
C LEU A 170 -12.34 8.05 -18.08
N ASP A 171 -12.16 7.47 -19.26
CA ASP A 171 -11.24 7.94 -20.30
C ASP A 171 -9.82 8.21 -19.75
N SER A 172 -9.33 7.28 -18.92
CA SER A 172 -8.04 7.44 -18.24
C SER A 172 -7.45 6.12 -17.77
N ILE A 173 -6.13 5.98 -17.85
CA ILE A 173 -5.38 4.89 -17.19
C ILE A 173 -5.24 5.07 -15.67
N VAL A 174 -5.59 6.25 -15.15
CA VAL A 174 -5.51 6.59 -13.73
C VAL A 174 -6.84 6.30 -13.05
N LEU A 175 -6.87 5.24 -12.27
CA LEU A 175 -8.04 4.72 -11.58
C LEU A 175 -8.05 5.18 -10.12
N PRO A 176 -9.04 5.97 -9.67
CA PRO A 176 -9.23 6.24 -8.25
C PRO A 176 -9.49 4.93 -7.50
N ILE A 177 -8.81 4.71 -6.37
CA ILE A 177 -8.97 3.47 -5.57
C ILE A 177 -10.43 3.25 -5.13
N GLY A 178 -11.15 4.34 -4.85
CA GLY A 178 -12.56 4.29 -4.49
C GLY A 178 -13.47 3.92 -5.66
N SER A 179 -13.00 3.89 -6.91
CA SER A 179 -13.79 3.36 -8.04
C SER A 179 -13.65 1.85 -8.21
N LEU A 180 -12.70 1.21 -7.52
CA LEU A 180 -12.48 -0.23 -7.65
C LEU A 180 -13.59 -1.01 -6.93
N SER A 181 -14.16 -1.98 -7.65
CA SER A 181 -15.10 -2.98 -7.11
C SER A 181 -14.56 -4.41 -7.19
N VAL A 182 -13.42 -4.58 -7.85
CA VAL A 182 -12.62 -5.80 -7.92
C VAL A 182 -11.19 -5.36 -7.62
N GLY A 183 -10.43 -6.12 -6.85
CA GLY A 183 -9.04 -5.79 -6.58
C GLY A 183 -8.16 -7.02 -6.37
N LEU A 184 -6.89 -6.88 -6.70
CA LEU A 184 -5.84 -7.87 -6.42
C LEU A 184 -5.25 -7.60 -5.02
N CYS A 185 -4.30 -8.44 -4.56
CA CYS A 185 -3.70 -8.27 -3.22
C CYS A 185 -3.10 -6.88 -3.04
N ARG A 186 -2.45 -6.33 -4.07
CA ARG A 186 -1.87 -4.98 -4.05
C ARG A 186 -2.87 -3.84 -3.86
N HIS A 187 -4.18 -4.07 -4.10
CA HIS A 187 -5.23 -3.06 -3.93
C HIS A 187 -5.90 -3.14 -2.56
N ARG A 188 -5.80 -4.29 -1.88
CA ARG A 188 -6.38 -4.55 -0.56
C ARG A 188 -5.45 -4.06 0.53
#